data_AF-A0A1Q7YP14-F1
#
_entry.id   AF-A0A1Q7YP14-F1
#
_cell.length_a   1.000
_cell.length_b   1.000
_cell.length_c   1.000
_cell.angle_alpha   90.00
_cell.angle_beta   90.00
_cell.angle_gamma   90.00
#
_symmetry.space_group_name_H-M   'P 1'
#
loop_
_entity.id
_entity.type
_entity.pdbx_description
1 polymer ?
#
loop_
_entity_poly.entity_id
_entity_poly.type
_entity_poly.pdbx_seq_one_letter_code
_entity_poly.pdbx_strand_id
1 'polypeptide(L)'
;LFDGADPKSVRAFFDEMMELGVEGMMLSPGYSYEKAPDQSHFLGRARTRRLFRAILSNRGSEWRFNMSPLFLEFLMGKRDYRCTPWGMPTYNVFGWQKPCYLLQDGYADTFAELLATTEWEQYGTESGNPKCANCMVHSGYEASAVNDTFGSLRGLWHTARATIFNRYKDRTALKLLDEAVRPVHAFNPLVQIDAQISAPIDVHAAEETAV
;
A
#
# COMPACT_ATOMS: atom_id res chain seq x y z
N LEU A 1 -4.06 -4.88 2.42
CA LEU A 1 -5.41 -4.93 3.06
C LEU A 1 -6.41 -4.24 2.15
N PHE A 2 -7.30 -5.01 1.51
CA PHE A 2 -8.33 -4.50 0.59
C PHE A 2 -9.66 -4.23 1.31
N ASP A 3 -10.65 -3.72 0.59
CA ASP A 3 -12.02 -3.66 1.12
C ASP A 3 -12.55 -5.05 1.44
N GLY A 4 -13.37 -5.15 2.50
CA GLY A 4 -13.86 -6.44 3.00
C GLY A 4 -12.88 -7.22 3.87
N ALA A 5 -11.66 -6.73 4.13
CA ALA A 5 -10.78 -7.35 5.11
C ALA A 5 -11.40 -7.31 6.52
N ASP A 6 -11.57 -8.48 7.14
CA ASP A 6 -12.04 -8.57 8.53
C ASP A 6 -10.93 -8.21 9.52
N PRO A 7 -11.06 -7.11 10.29
CA PRO A 7 -10.04 -6.73 11.24
C PRO A 7 -9.81 -7.78 12.33
N LYS A 8 -10.80 -8.61 12.68
CA LYS A 8 -10.63 -9.67 13.68
C LYS A 8 -9.76 -10.80 13.15
N SER A 9 -10.07 -11.30 11.95
CA SER A 9 -9.24 -12.28 11.23
C SER A 9 -7.80 -11.79 11.02
N VAL A 10 -7.61 -10.53 10.61
CA VAL A 10 -6.26 -9.95 10.43
C VAL A 10 -5.47 -9.94 11.74
N ARG A 11 -6.11 -9.65 12.87
CA ARG A 11 -5.44 -9.68 14.18
C ARG A 11 -5.07 -11.10 14.59
N ALA A 12 -5.94 -12.08 14.35
CA ALA A 12 -5.63 -13.49 14.60
C ALA A 12 -4.45 -13.96 13.74
N PHE A 13 -4.38 -13.51 12.49
CA PHE A 13 -3.23 -13.77 11.62
C PHE A 13 -1.93 -13.17 12.20
N PHE A 14 -1.98 -11.96 12.79
CA PHE A 14 -0.79 -11.40 13.45
C PHE A 14 -0.33 -12.23 14.64
N ASP A 15 -1.27 -12.75 15.44
CA ASP A 15 -0.95 -13.65 16.56
C ASP A 15 -0.25 -14.91 16.05
N GLU A 16 -0.79 -15.55 15.00
CA GLU A 16 -0.20 -16.74 14.37
C GLU A 16 1.20 -16.47 13.79
N MET A 17 1.42 -15.34 13.12
CA MET A 17 2.74 -14.99 12.59
C MET A 17 3.79 -14.83 13.70
N MET A 18 3.40 -14.28 14.85
CA MET A 18 4.31 -14.19 16.00
C MET A 18 4.58 -15.56 16.62
N GLU A 19 3.58 -16.44 16.69
CA GLU A 19 3.75 -17.81 17.17
C GLU A 19 4.70 -18.62 16.28
N LEU A 20 4.62 -18.43 14.95
CA LEU A 20 5.54 -19.05 13.98
C LEU A 20 6.97 -18.47 14.01
N GLY A 21 7.20 -17.39 14.76
CA GLY A 21 8.51 -16.74 14.84
C GLY A 21 8.86 -15.83 13.67
N VAL A 22 7.87 -15.31 12.94
CA VAL A 22 8.09 -14.28 11.91
C VAL A 22 8.65 -13.02 12.57
N GLU A 23 9.81 -12.52 12.11
CA GLU A 23 10.50 -11.38 12.71
C GLU A 23 9.68 -10.08 12.68
N GLY A 24 8.89 -9.88 11.63
CA GLY A 24 8.03 -8.73 11.51
C GLY A 24 7.16 -8.74 10.26
N MET A 25 6.10 -7.95 10.29
CA MET A 25 5.11 -7.85 9.22
C MET A 25 5.14 -6.46 8.58
N MET A 26 4.76 -6.40 7.29
CA MET A 26 4.50 -5.14 6.59
C MET A 26 3.03 -5.04 6.22
N LEU A 27 2.44 -3.87 6.46
CA LEU A 27 1.04 -3.58 6.22
C LEU A 27 0.92 -2.41 5.25
N SER A 28 0.03 -2.56 4.28
CA SER A 28 -0.35 -1.48 3.37
C SER A 28 -1.83 -1.60 3.03
N PRO A 29 -2.56 -0.48 2.92
CA PRO A 29 -3.84 -0.47 2.23
C PRO A 29 -3.66 -0.97 0.80
N GLY A 30 -4.64 -1.69 0.29
CA GLY A 30 -4.79 -1.91 -1.15
C GLY A 30 -5.13 -0.57 -1.82
N TYR A 31 -4.68 -0.40 -3.05
CA TYR A 31 -4.83 0.86 -3.78
C TYR A 31 -5.41 0.62 -5.17
N SER A 32 -6.42 1.41 -5.52
CA SER A 32 -7.01 1.46 -6.85
C SER A 32 -6.05 2.12 -7.81
N TYR A 33 -5.44 1.33 -8.69
CA TYR A 33 -4.76 1.86 -9.87
C TYR A 33 -5.54 1.41 -11.11
N GLU A 34 -5.57 2.22 -12.16
CA GLU A 34 -6.40 2.01 -13.37
C GLU A 34 -6.16 0.66 -14.05
N LYS A 35 -4.96 0.08 -13.87
CA LYS A 35 -4.56 -1.22 -14.42
C LYS A 35 -4.91 -2.39 -13.51
N ALA A 36 -5.46 -2.15 -12.31
CA ALA A 36 -5.95 -3.22 -11.47
C ALA A 36 -7.15 -3.88 -12.17
N PRO A 37 -7.16 -5.22 -12.33
CA PRO A 37 -8.28 -5.91 -12.99
C PRO A 37 -9.60 -5.76 -12.21
N ASP A 38 -9.50 -5.52 -10.90
CA ASP A 38 -10.62 -5.19 -10.04
C ASP A 38 -10.57 -3.71 -9.68
N GLN A 39 -11.47 -2.90 -10.24
CA GLN A 39 -11.60 -1.45 -9.94
C GLN A 39 -12.53 -1.16 -8.76
N SER A 40 -13.15 -2.20 -8.20
CA SER A 40 -14.27 -2.07 -7.30
C SER A 40 -13.84 -2.16 -5.84
N HIS A 41 -13.01 -3.12 -5.43
CA HIS A 41 -12.76 -3.39 -4.00
C HIS A 41 -11.73 -2.48 -3.27
N PHE A 42 -11.78 -1.16 -3.49
CA PHE A 42 -10.82 -0.23 -2.87
C PHE A 42 -11.40 0.64 -1.77
N LEU A 43 -10.58 0.81 -0.73
CA LEU A 43 -10.90 1.62 0.44
C LEU A 43 -10.64 3.10 0.13
N GLY A 44 -11.68 3.94 0.20
CA GLY A 44 -11.47 5.38 0.37
C GLY A 44 -10.73 5.68 1.68
N ARG A 45 -10.02 6.82 1.76
CA ARG A 45 -9.14 7.15 2.93
C ARG A 45 -9.83 7.01 4.28
N ALA A 46 -11.08 7.44 4.40
CA ALA A 46 -11.85 7.33 5.64
C ALA A 46 -12.07 5.86 6.07
N ARG A 47 -12.36 4.99 5.10
CA ARG A 47 -12.57 3.55 5.35
C ARG A 47 -11.24 2.85 5.67
N THR A 48 -10.17 3.20 4.96
CA THR A 48 -8.81 2.76 5.30
C THR A 48 -8.48 3.11 6.74
N ARG A 49 -8.67 4.37 7.14
CA ARG A 49 -8.45 4.81 8.52
C ARG A 49 -9.28 4.04 9.53
N ARG A 50 -10.56 3.81 9.24
CA ARG A 50 -11.45 3.00 10.10
C ARG A 50 -10.94 1.56 10.25
N LEU A 51 -10.54 0.92 9.15
CA LEU A 51 -10.01 -0.46 9.15
C LEU A 51 -8.71 -0.54 9.96
N PHE A 52 -7.73 0.28 9.64
CA PHE A 52 -6.43 0.26 10.32
C PHE A 52 -6.54 0.69 11.79
N ARG A 53 -7.47 1.58 12.14
CA ARG A 53 -7.79 1.88 13.54
C ARG A 53 -8.34 0.65 14.28
N ALA A 54 -9.23 -0.13 13.66
CA ALA A 54 -9.73 -1.37 14.25
C ALA A 54 -8.61 -2.41 14.42
N ILE A 55 -7.75 -2.56 13.42
CA ILE A 55 -6.63 -3.52 13.44
C ILE A 55 -5.57 -3.15 14.49
N LEU A 56 -5.09 -1.90 14.49
CA LEU A 56 -3.87 -1.50 15.21
C LEU A 56 -4.10 -0.87 16.59
N SER A 57 -5.32 -0.47 16.92
CA SER A 57 -5.64 0.01 18.28
C SER A 57 -5.75 -1.17 19.25
N ASN A 58 -5.37 -0.96 20.51
CA ASN A 58 -5.32 -2.03 21.52
C ASN A 58 -4.51 -3.25 21.02
N ARG A 59 -3.41 -3.01 20.30
CA ARG A 59 -2.61 -4.08 19.70
C ARG A 59 -1.86 -4.92 20.73
N GLY A 60 -1.60 -6.18 20.39
CA GLY A 60 -0.75 -7.07 21.17
C GLY A 60 0.66 -6.48 21.34
N SER A 61 1.27 -6.70 22.52
CA SER A 61 2.65 -6.23 22.77
C SER A 61 3.68 -7.01 21.96
N GLU A 62 3.34 -8.23 21.53
CA GLU A 62 4.25 -9.12 20.80
C GLU A 62 4.32 -8.79 19.32
N TRP A 63 3.31 -8.12 18.74
CA TRP A 63 3.29 -7.83 17.31
C TRP A 63 4.48 -6.96 16.89
N ARG A 64 5.21 -7.42 15.88
CA ARG A 64 6.36 -6.72 15.28
C ARG A 64 6.03 -6.31 13.85
N PHE A 65 6.38 -5.07 13.52
CA PHE A 65 6.20 -4.51 12.19
C PHE A 65 7.52 -3.94 11.70
N ASN A 66 7.91 -4.29 10.48
CA ASN A 66 9.12 -3.79 9.84
C ASN A 66 8.80 -2.49 9.09
N MET A 67 8.24 -1.54 9.83
CA MET A 67 7.70 -0.27 9.33
C MET A 67 7.81 0.80 10.41
N SER A 68 7.83 2.05 9.97
CA SER A 68 7.84 3.20 10.86
C SER A 68 6.57 3.25 11.74
N PRO A 69 6.71 3.46 13.05
CA PRO A 69 5.56 3.66 13.94
C PRO A 69 4.68 4.83 13.49
N LEU A 70 5.30 5.86 12.90
CA LEU A 70 4.61 7.05 12.44
C LEU A 70 3.73 6.78 11.21
N PHE A 71 4.14 5.88 10.30
CA PHE A 71 3.27 5.45 9.21
C PHE A 71 2.07 4.64 9.73
N LEU A 72 2.26 3.79 10.74
CA LEU A 72 1.14 3.11 11.40
C LEU A 72 0.16 4.11 12.03
N GLU A 73 0.65 5.19 12.65
CA GLU A 73 -0.18 6.30 13.14
C GLU A 73 -0.93 7.01 12.00
N PHE A 74 -0.29 7.23 10.85
CA PHE A 74 -0.95 7.76 9.65
C PHE A 74 -2.07 6.84 9.15
N LEU A 75 -1.84 5.54 9.09
CA LEU A 75 -2.85 4.56 8.69
C LEU A 75 -4.05 4.56 9.65
N MET A 76 -3.83 4.76 10.96
CA MET A 76 -4.89 4.93 11.96
C MET A 76 -5.60 6.29 11.91
N GLY A 77 -5.15 7.22 11.05
CA GLY A 77 -5.67 8.59 10.98
C GLY A 77 -5.27 9.47 12.15
N LYS A 78 -4.19 9.13 12.88
CA LYS A 78 -3.61 9.95 13.95
C LYS A 78 -2.62 10.99 13.42
N ARG A 79 -2.21 10.85 12.16
CA ARG A 79 -1.32 11.76 11.44
C ARG A 79 -1.79 11.96 10.01
N ASP A 80 -1.36 13.07 9.45
CA ASP A 80 -1.48 13.40 8.04
C ASP A 80 -0.09 13.60 7.46
N TYR A 81 0.15 12.99 6.30
CA TYR A 81 1.37 13.15 5.54
C TYR A 81 1.00 13.49 4.10
N ARG A 82 1.91 14.21 3.45
CA ARG A 82 1.96 14.36 2.00
C ARG A 82 2.60 13.12 1.39
N CYS A 83 2.19 12.75 0.18
CA CYS A 83 2.81 11.62 -0.51
C CYS A 83 4.25 11.96 -0.90
N THR A 84 5.18 11.02 -0.73
CA THR A 84 6.55 11.13 -1.25
C THR A 84 6.71 10.11 -2.38
N PRO A 85 6.20 10.40 -3.60
CA PRO A 85 6.09 9.42 -4.69
C PRO A 85 7.45 8.89 -5.18
N TRP A 86 8.52 9.66 -4.98
CA TRP A 86 9.90 9.28 -5.28
C TRP A 86 10.58 8.45 -4.18
N GLY A 87 9.91 8.22 -3.04
CA GLY A 87 10.49 7.54 -1.87
C GLY A 87 10.78 6.06 -2.08
N MET A 88 10.08 5.42 -3.04
CA MET A 88 10.32 4.04 -3.44
C MET A 88 10.29 3.94 -4.98
N PRO A 89 11.37 4.38 -5.66
CA PRO A 89 11.41 4.39 -7.11
C PRO A 89 11.48 2.95 -7.65
N THR A 90 11.06 2.76 -8.90
CA THR A 90 11.09 1.44 -9.54
C THR A 90 11.82 1.50 -10.86
N TYR A 91 12.79 0.60 -11.01
CA TYR A 91 13.49 0.34 -12.26
C TYR A 91 13.03 -1.01 -12.80
N ASN A 92 12.66 -1.06 -14.07
CA ASN A 92 12.29 -2.28 -14.76
C ASN A 92 12.88 -2.29 -16.18
N VAL A 93 12.48 -3.27 -16.99
CA VAL A 93 13.01 -3.46 -18.36
C VAL A 93 12.82 -2.25 -19.28
N PHE A 94 11.91 -1.33 -18.95
CA PHE A 94 11.68 -0.09 -19.70
C PHE A 94 12.39 1.14 -19.11
N GLY A 95 13.14 0.98 -18.00
CA GLY A 95 13.85 2.06 -17.31
C GLY A 95 13.23 2.43 -15.96
N TRP A 96 13.53 3.64 -15.50
CA TRP A 96 12.97 4.23 -14.27
C TRP A 96 11.54 4.69 -14.48
N GLN A 97 10.59 4.05 -13.81
CA GLN A 97 9.16 4.30 -14.00
C GLN A 97 8.70 5.61 -13.33
N LYS A 98 7.98 6.44 -14.08
CA LYS A 98 7.38 7.70 -13.64
C LYS A 98 5.93 7.52 -13.16
N PRO A 99 5.45 8.35 -12.21
CA PRO A 99 6.23 8.98 -11.14
C PRO A 99 6.60 7.96 -10.03
N CYS A 100 5.87 6.85 -9.96
CA CYS A 100 6.00 5.82 -8.95
C CYS A 100 5.65 4.46 -9.55
N TYR A 101 5.96 3.39 -8.81
CA TYR A 101 5.79 2.01 -9.26
C TYR A 101 4.34 1.60 -9.58
N LEU A 102 3.32 2.40 -9.22
CA LEU A 102 1.90 2.07 -9.47
C LEU A 102 1.31 2.73 -10.72
N LEU A 103 1.61 4.00 -10.99
CA LEU A 103 0.90 4.76 -12.02
C LEU A 103 1.46 4.53 -13.43
N GLN A 104 2.78 4.41 -13.57
CA GLN A 104 3.47 4.12 -14.83
C GLN A 104 3.04 5.10 -15.95
N ASP A 105 3.24 6.40 -15.71
CA ASP A 105 2.93 7.48 -16.67
C ASP A 105 4.06 7.71 -17.68
N GLY A 106 5.17 6.97 -17.57
CA GLY A 106 6.30 7.03 -18.48
C GLY A 106 7.56 6.40 -17.87
N TYR A 107 8.68 6.58 -18.56
CA TYR A 107 9.99 6.08 -18.13
C TYR A 107 11.08 7.16 -18.28
N ALA A 108 12.19 6.95 -17.59
CA ALA A 108 13.43 7.71 -17.71
C ALA A 108 14.61 6.73 -17.77
N ASP A 109 15.66 7.08 -18.50
CA ASP A 109 16.83 6.21 -18.68
C ASP A 109 17.71 6.19 -17.43
N THR A 110 17.74 7.32 -16.72
CA THR A 110 18.53 7.47 -15.49
C THR A 110 17.69 7.96 -14.32
N PHE A 111 18.16 7.66 -13.10
CA PHE A 111 17.50 8.14 -11.89
C PHE A 111 17.53 9.69 -11.79
N ALA A 112 18.61 10.32 -12.27
CA ALA A 112 18.72 11.76 -12.32
C ALA A 112 17.65 12.38 -13.24
N GLU A 113 17.42 11.77 -14.40
CA GLU A 113 16.36 12.17 -15.32
C GLU A 113 14.97 11.96 -14.70
N LEU A 114 14.72 10.82 -14.03
CA LEU A 114 13.47 10.59 -13.30
C LEU A 114 13.17 11.76 -12.34
N LEU A 115 14.15 12.14 -11.52
CA LEU A 115 14.01 13.21 -10.54
C LEU A 115 13.80 14.59 -11.19
N ALA A 116 14.53 14.89 -12.27
CA ALA A 116 14.52 16.20 -12.90
C ALA A 116 13.30 16.44 -13.81
N THR A 117 12.76 15.38 -14.44
CA THR A 117 11.76 15.51 -15.51
C THR A 117 10.35 15.11 -15.11
N THR A 118 10.16 14.55 -13.90
CA THR A 118 8.83 14.23 -13.39
C THR A 118 8.20 15.46 -12.76
N GLU A 119 6.98 15.81 -13.16
CA GLU A 119 6.20 16.92 -12.58
C GLU A 119 5.59 16.49 -11.24
N TRP A 120 6.42 16.43 -10.20
CA TRP A 120 6.07 15.88 -8.88
C TRP A 120 4.84 16.52 -8.23
N GLU A 121 4.60 17.80 -8.50
CA GLU A 121 3.47 18.58 -7.99
C GLU A 121 2.12 18.04 -8.46
N GLN A 122 2.09 17.28 -9.56
CA GLN A 122 0.87 16.65 -10.08
C GLN A 122 0.51 15.35 -9.36
N TYR A 123 1.32 14.91 -8.39
CA TYR A 123 1.14 13.63 -7.70
C TYR A 123 1.00 13.78 -6.19
N GLY A 124 0.39 12.77 -5.57
CA GLY A 124 0.00 12.81 -4.18
C GLY A 124 -1.46 13.21 -3.99
N THR A 125 -1.99 13.02 -2.79
CA THR A 125 -3.41 13.26 -2.51
C THR A 125 -3.81 14.73 -2.59
N GLU A 126 -2.85 15.61 -2.36
CA GLU A 126 -3.01 17.06 -2.37
C GLU A 126 -2.99 17.67 -3.78
N SER A 127 -2.58 16.92 -4.81
CA SER A 127 -2.40 17.47 -6.16
C SER A 127 -3.70 17.62 -6.95
N GLY A 128 -4.82 17.09 -6.45
CA GLY A 128 -6.08 16.99 -7.20
C GLY A 128 -6.09 15.87 -8.25
N ASN A 129 -5.00 15.11 -8.39
CA ASN A 129 -4.95 13.98 -9.30
C ASN A 129 -5.90 12.86 -8.84
N PRO A 130 -6.90 12.49 -9.66
CA PRO A 130 -7.91 11.49 -9.27
C PRO A 130 -7.30 10.12 -9.01
N LYS A 131 -6.18 9.77 -9.69
CA LYS A 131 -5.46 8.52 -9.42
C LYS A 131 -4.91 8.53 -8.00
N CYS A 132 -4.36 9.65 -7.54
CA CYS A 132 -3.74 9.74 -6.22
C CYS A 132 -4.72 9.96 -5.06
N ALA A 133 -5.96 10.43 -5.33
CA ALA A 133 -6.89 10.97 -4.34
C ALA A 133 -7.15 10.07 -3.11
N ASN A 134 -7.17 8.75 -3.30
CA ASN A 134 -7.40 7.78 -2.21
C ASN A 134 -6.14 7.04 -1.73
N CYS A 135 -4.97 7.38 -2.29
CA CYS A 135 -3.72 6.69 -2.00
C CYS A 135 -3.31 6.84 -0.53
N MET A 136 -2.93 5.71 0.09
CA MET A 136 -2.36 5.61 1.44
C MET A 136 -1.29 4.51 1.53
N VAL A 137 -0.71 4.09 0.39
CA VAL A 137 0.22 2.95 0.33
C VAL A 137 1.57 3.25 0.95
N HIS A 138 2.17 2.23 1.57
CA HIS A 138 3.48 2.32 2.23
C HIS A 138 4.55 2.95 1.34
N SER A 139 4.63 2.54 0.09
CA SER A 139 5.59 3.00 -0.92
C SER A 139 5.70 4.51 -1.11
N GLY A 140 4.65 5.29 -0.83
CA GLY A 140 4.70 6.74 -0.84
C GLY A 140 4.74 7.37 0.55
N TYR A 141 4.06 6.77 1.53
CA TYR A 141 3.81 7.39 2.84
C TYR A 141 4.75 6.91 3.95
N GLU A 142 5.37 5.74 3.79
CA GLU A 142 6.45 5.27 4.68
C GLU A 142 7.65 6.20 4.55
N ALA A 143 8.03 6.57 3.32
CA ALA A 143 9.09 7.55 3.09
C ALA A 143 8.79 8.91 3.76
N SER A 144 7.54 9.38 3.69
CA SER A 144 7.12 10.60 4.41
C SER A 144 7.25 10.46 5.93
N ALA A 145 6.90 9.31 6.49
CA ALA A 145 7.01 9.02 7.91
C ALA A 145 8.48 8.89 8.37
N VAL A 146 9.34 8.28 7.56
CA VAL A 146 10.79 8.22 7.77
C VAL A 146 11.40 9.62 7.71
N ASN A 147 11.00 10.44 6.73
CA ASN A 147 11.44 11.83 6.64
C ASN A 147 11.00 12.67 7.85
N ASP A 148 9.78 12.48 8.37
CA ASP A 148 9.35 13.12 9.63
C ASP A 148 10.24 12.67 10.81
N THR A 149 10.50 11.37 10.91
CA THR A 149 11.35 10.78 11.96
C THR A 149 12.72 11.45 12.05
N PHE A 150 13.40 11.60 10.91
CA PHE A 150 14.79 12.09 10.87
C PHE A 150 14.92 13.58 10.54
N GLY A 151 13.85 14.22 10.08
CA GLY A 151 13.87 15.63 9.68
C GLY A 151 13.86 16.62 10.85
N SER A 152 13.58 16.17 12.08
CA SER A 152 13.62 17.04 13.26
C SER A 152 13.74 16.28 14.59
N LEU A 153 14.24 16.96 15.63
CA LEU A 153 14.22 16.45 17.00
C LEU A 153 12.80 16.12 17.49
N ARG A 154 11.81 16.90 17.04
CA ARG A 154 10.40 16.67 17.35
C ARG A 154 9.91 15.36 16.71
N GLY A 155 10.25 15.10 15.46
CA GLY A 155 9.93 13.86 14.75
C GLY A 155 10.59 12.63 15.37
N LEU A 156 11.84 12.77 15.80
CA LEU A 156 12.54 11.71 16.53
C LEU A 156 11.85 11.41 17.87
N TRP A 157 11.47 12.45 18.63
CA TRP A 157 10.71 12.28 19.87
C TRP A 157 9.34 11.62 19.64
N HIS A 158 8.64 12.03 18.59
CA HIS A 158 7.37 11.41 18.20
C HIS A 158 7.55 9.92 17.92
N THR A 159 8.60 9.55 17.20
CA THR A 159 8.91 8.15 16.86
C THR A 159 9.25 7.34 18.10
N ALA A 160 10.09 7.88 18.99
CA ALA A 160 10.42 7.23 20.26
C ALA A 160 9.16 7.00 21.11
N ARG A 161 8.31 8.03 21.23
CA ARG A 161 7.01 7.92 21.92
C ARG A 161 6.11 6.86 21.28
N ALA A 162 5.98 6.87 19.95
CA ALA A 162 5.15 5.93 19.20
C ALA A 162 5.68 4.49 19.27
N THR A 163 6.99 4.31 19.47
CA THR A 163 7.62 2.99 19.66
C THR A 163 7.32 2.44 21.04
N ILE A 164 7.48 3.26 22.09
CA ILE A 164 7.29 2.87 23.49
C ILE A 164 5.80 2.74 23.84
N PHE A 165 4.97 3.71 23.45
CA PHE A 165 3.55 3.80 23.80
C PHE A 165 2.63 3.35 22.66
N ASN A 166 2.95 2.20 22.09
CA ASN A 166 2.40 1.76 20.82
C ASN A 166 1.05 1.01 20.90
N ARG A 167 0.47 0.90 22.10
CA ARG A 167 -0.77 0.15 22.33
C ARG A 167 -2.03 0.87 21.83
N TYR A 168 -2.02 2.20 21.77
CA TYR A 168 -3.14 3.05 21.35
C TYR A 168 -4.51 2.56 21.87
N LYS A 169 -4.71 2.64 23.19
CA LYS A 169 -5.97 2.19 23.82
C LYS A 169 -7.16 2.97 23.23
N ASP A 170 -8.15 2.26 22.70
CA ASP A 170 -9.35 2.84 22.09
C ASP A 170 -10.54 1.87 22.25
N ARG A 171 -11.47 2.22 23.15
CA ARG A 171 -12.67 1.40 23.39
C ARG A 171 -13.62 1.37 22.20
N THR A 172 -13.64 2.43 21.38
CA THR A 172 -14.50 2.48 20.20
C THR A 172 -13.95 1.59 19.10
N ALA A 173 -12.62 1.48 18.98
CA ALA A 173 -11.97 0.57 18.03
C ALA A 173 -12.26 -0.91 18.34
N LEU A 174 -12.39 -1.29 19.62
CA LEU A 174 -12.78 -2.65 20.00
C LEU A 174 -14.17 -3.01 19.47
N LYS A 175 -15.13 -2.08 19.53
CA LYS A 175 -16.49 -2.30 19.00
C LYS A 175 -16.47 -2.55 17.49
N LEU A 176 -15.53 -1.95 16.76
CA LEU A 176 -15.38 -2.16 15.31
C LEU A 176 -14.99 -3.60 14.96
N LEU A 177 -14.43 -4.38 15.90
CA LEU A 177 -14.06 -5.79 15.68
C LEU A 177 -15.27 -6.72 15.70
N ASP A 178 -16.37 -6.30 16.31
CA ASP A 178 -17.61 -7.07 16.41
C ASP A 178 -18.64 -6.63 15.35
N GLU A 179 -18.36 -5.55 14.62
CA GLU A 179 -19.20 -5.08 13.52
C GLU A 179 -19.03 -5.98 12.29
N ALA A 180 -20.16 -6.42 11.71
CA ALA A 180 -20.15 -7.21 10.49
C ALA A 180 -19.45 -6.46 9.34
N VAL A 181 -18.50 -7.13 8.70
CA VAL A 181 -17.76 -6.58 7.56
C VAL A 181 -18.69 -6.49 6.36
N ARG A 182 -18.87 -5.27 5.85
CA ARG A 182 -19.68 -5.00 4.65
C ARG A 182 -18.79 -4.38 3.58
N PRO A 183 -18.26 -5.18 2.64
CA PRO A 183 -17.53 -4.61 1.51
C PRO A 183 -18.51 -3.76 0.67
N VAL A 184 -18.02 -2.66 0.09
CA VAL A 184 -18.81 -1.82 -0.84
C VAL A 184 -19.12 -2.59 -2.11
N HIS A 185 -18.20 -3.44 -2.53
CA HIS A 185 -18.32 -4.24 -3.73
C HIS A 185 -18.43 -5.72 -3.36
N ALA A 186 -19.33 -6.43 -4.02
CA ALA A 186 -19.57 -7.83 -3.74
C ALA A 186 -18.36 -8.65 -4.16
N PHE A 187 -17.89 -9.50 -3.23
CA PHE A 187 -16.83 -10.49 -3.41
C PHE A 187 -16.88 -11.12 -4.81
N ASN A 188 -15.92 -10.77 -5.67
CA ASN A 188 -15.71 -11.50 -6.91
C ASN A 188 -14.88 -12.74 -6.54
N PRO A 189 -15.35 -13.98 -6.78
CA PRO A 189 -14.51 -15.14 -6.56
C PRO A 189 -13.33 -15.01 -7.52
N LEU A 190 -12.11 -14.86 -6.96
CA LEU A 190 -10.80 -14.90 -7.64
C LEU A 190 -10.88 -14.60 -9.14
N VAL A 191 -10.54 -13.37 -9.55
CA VAL A 191 -10.39 -12.99 -10.98
C VAL A 191 -9.61 -14.10 -11.69
N GLN A 192 -10.34 -14.93 -12.44
CA GLN A 192 -9.74 -15.93 -13.31
C GLN A 192 -9.11 -15.11 -14.43
N ILE A 193 -7.78 -15.09 -14.48
CA ILE A 193 -7.10 -14.62 -15.68
C ILE A 193 -7.47 -15.66 -16.73
N ASP A 194 -8.44 -15.35 -17.58
CA ASP A 194 -8.68 -16.12 -18.79
C ASP A 194 -7.39 -16.03 -19.60
N ALA A 195 -6.55 -17.05 -19.47
CA ALA A 195 -5.48 -17.30 -20.39
C ALA A 195 -6.14 -17.66 -21.72
N GLN A 196 -6.48 -16.64 -22.51
CA GLN A 196 -6.57 -16.81 -23.95
C GLN A 196 -5.17 -17.17 -24.43
N ILE A 197 -4.84 -18.45 -24.32
CA ILE A 197 -3.76 -19.08 -25.04
C ILE A 197 -4.15 -18.92 -26.50
N SER A 198 -3.65 -17.87 -27.14
CA SER A 198 -3.56 -17.85 -28.59
C SER A 198 -2.81 -19.11 -28.99
N ALA A 199 -3.42 -19.89 -29.89
CA ALA A 199 -2.89 -21.17 -30.35
C ALA A 199 -1.39 -21.06 -30.68
N PRO A 200 -0.60 -22.11 -30.42
CA PRO A 200 0.82 -22.10 -30.75
C PRO A 200 1.00 -21.74 -32.22
N ILE A 201 1.83 -20.73 -32.48
CA ILE A 201 2.30 -20.42 -33.83
C ILE A 201 3.09 -21.64 -34.28
N ASP A 202 2.56 -22.35 -35.27
CA ASP A 202 3.19 -23.52 -35.85
C ASP A 202 4.41 -23.08 -36.65
N VAL A 203 5.60 -23.17 -36.04
CA VAL A 203 6.86 -22.65 -36.61
C VAL A 203 7.44 -23.55 -37.72
N HIS A 204 6.71 -24.61 -38.11
CA HIS A 204 7.18 -25.60 -39.09
C HIS A 204 6.56 -25.48 -40.49
N ALA A 205 5.68 -24.50 -40.76
CA ALA A 205 5.04 -24.35 -42.07
C ALA A 205 5.75 -23.39 -43.05
N ALA A 206 6.92 -22.83 -42.68
CA ALA A 206 7.60 -21.79 -43.46
C ALA A 206 8.84 -22.26 -44.26
N GLU A 207 9.09 -23.57 -44.39
CA GLU A 207 10.28 -24.10 -45.08
C GLU A 207 10.01 -24.89 -46.37
N GLU A 208 8.76 -24.94 -46.85
CA GLU A 208 8.42 -25.73 -48.05
C GLU A 208 7.71 -24.91 -49.14
N THR A 209 8.26 -23.75 -49.50
CA THR A 209 8.00 -23.08 -50.80
C THR A 209 9.18 -22.18 -51.16
N ALA A 210 10.33 -22.77 -51.47
CA ALA A 210 11.41 -22.10 -52.19
C ALA A 210 12.34 -23.16 -52.85
N VAL A 211 11.86 -23.77 -53.93
CA VAL A 211 12.68 -24.33 -55.02
C VAL A 211 12.00 -23.99 -56.33
#